data_AF-A0A382XN36-F1
#
_entry.id   AF-A0A382XN36-F1
#
_cell.length_a   1.000
_cell.length_b   1.000
_cell.length_c   1.000
_cell.angle_alpha   90.00
_cell.angle_beta   90.00
_cell.angle_gamma   90.00
#
_symmetry.space_group_name_H-M   'P 1'
#
loop_
_entity.id
_entity.type
_entity.pdbx_description
1 polymer ?
#
loop_
_entity_poly.entity_id
_entity_poly.type
_entity_poly.pdbx_seq_one_letter_code
_entity_poly.pdbx_strand_id
1 'polypeptide(L)'
;MQVKKTRTTSFPAVCLPWVCIFSLFAYAVVCTADQNGIKADMRSVIELQLDAFARGDATTAYAQASPTIQTLFPTEEIFMMMVRS
;
A
#
# COMPACT_ATOMS: atom_id res chain seq x y z
N MET A 1 15.94 56.65 -39.89
CA MET A 1 17.23 56.47 -39.16
C MET A 1 16.97 56.60 -37.67
N GLN A 2 17.41 55.58 -36.90
CA GLN A 2 17.42 55.42 -35.43
C GLN A 2 16.07 55.27 -34.70
N VAL A 3 15.58 54.03 -34.57
CA VAL A 3 15.83 53.06 -33.48
C VAL A 3 14.89 53.28 -32.29
N LYS A 4 13.83 52.47 -32.27
CA LYS A 4 12.88 52.35 -31.16
C LYS A 4 13.59 51.66 -30.00
N LYS A 5 13.88 52.45 -28.97
CA LYS A 5 14.58 52.07 -27.75
C LYS A 5 13.89 50.91 -27.05
N THR A 6 14.68 49.88 -26.77
CA THR A 6 14.40 48.68 -25.98
C THR A 6 13.70 49.00 -24.65
N ARG A 7 12.63 48.26 -24.34
CA ARG A 7 12.13 48.10 -22.98
C ARG A 7 11.93 46.61 -22.69
N THR A 8 13.05 45.94 -22.42
CA THR A 8 13.11 44.64 -21.75
C THR A 8 12.53 44.84 -20.35
N THR A 9 11.30 44.43 -20.13
CA THR A 9 10.72 44.34 -18.79
C THR A 9 11.13 42.99 -18.21
N SER A 10 12.02 43.06 -17.22
CA SER A 10 12.41 41.95 -16.36
C SER A 10 11.18 41.36 -15.68
N PHE A 11 10.80 40.13 -16.05
CA PHE A 11 9.84 39.35 -15.29
C PHE A 11 10.43 39.08 -13.89
N PRO A 12 9.67 39.26 -12.80
CA PRO A 12 10.20 39.26 -11.45
C PRO A 12 10.74 37.88 -11.07
N ALA A 13 12.06 37.80 -10.89
CA ALA A 13 12.80 36.61 -10.45
C ALA A 13 12.39 36.06 -9.06
N VAL A 14 11.41 36.70 -8.40
CA VAL A 14 10.92 36.37 -7.04
C VAL A 14 9.78 35.35 -7.07
N CYS A 15 9.06 35.21 -8.19
CA CYS A 15 7.93 34.28 -8.29
C CYS A 15 8.35 32.82 -8.58
N LEU A 16 9.56 32.60 -9.11
CA LEU A 16 10.06 31.28 -9.47
C LEU A 16 10.23 30.30 -8.28
N PRO A 17 10.87 30.68 -7.16
CA PRO A 17 11.10 29.75 -6.04
C PRO A 17 9.80 29.37 -5.32
N TRP A 18 8.81 30.27 -5.27
CA TRP A 18 7.52 30.00 -4.62
C TRP A 18 6.69 28.96 -5.37
N VAL A 19 6.72 28.99 -6.71
CA VAL A 19 6.08 27.99 -7.57
C VAL A 19 6.79 26.63 -7.46
N CYS A 20 8.13 26.63 -7.38
CA CYS A 20 8.90 25.40 -7.19
C CYS A 20 8.63 24.73 -5.82
N ILE A 21 8.54 25.52 -4.75
CA ILE A 21 8.23 25.01 -3.39
C ILE A 21 6.79 24.48 -3.32
N PHE A 22 5.82 25.16 -3.92
CA PHE A 22 4.43 24.68 -4.01
C PHE A 22 4.30 23.40 -4.85
N SER A 23 5.03 23.29 -5.97
CA SER A 23 5.06 22.08 -6.80
C SER A 23 5.70 20.88 -6.10
N LEU A 24 6.71 21.08 -5.24
CA LEU A 24 7.32 20.01 -4.47
C LEU A 24 6.35 19.46 -3.40
N PHE A 25 5.60 20.36 -2.75
CA PHE A 25 4.64 19.98 -1.69
C PHE A 25 3.42 19.23 -2.26
N ALA A 26 2.96 19.59 -3.46
CA ALA A 26 1.87 18.88 -4.15
C ALA A 26 2.23 17.43 -4.52
N TYR A 27 3.51 17.14 -4.78
CA TYR A 27 3.96 15.79 -5.16
C TYR A 27 3.95 14.80 -3.98
N ALA A 28 4.12 15.27 -2.75
CA ALA A 28 4.17 14.42 -1.56
C ALA A 28 2.78 13.91 -1.10
N VAL A 29 1.69 14.47 -1.62
CA VAL A 29 0.31 14.22 -1.16
C VAL A 29 -0.38 13.02 -1.84
N VAL A 30 0.20 12.44 -2.89
CA VAL A 30 -0.43 11.33 -3.64
C VAL A 30 0.13 9.98 -3.19
N CYS A 31 -0.10 9.63 -1.93
CA CYS A 31 0.02 8.26 -1.43
C CYS A 31 -1.16 7.94 -0.52
N THR A 32 -2.40 8.01 -1.03
CA THR A 32 -3.55 7.47 -0.32
C THR A 32 -3.58 5.96 -0.55
N ALA A 33 -3.04 5.18 0.39
CA ALA A 33 -3.29 3.75 0.40
C ALA A 33 -4.81 3.53 0.51
N ASP A 34 -5.37 2.72 -0.40
CA ASP A 34 -6.79 2.40 -0.41
C ASP A 34 -7.11 1.51 0.80
N GLN A 35 -7.37 2.18 1.95
CA GLN A 35 -7.66 1.49 3.20
C GLN A 35 -8.89 0.59 3.09
N ASN A 36 -9.82 0.92 2.19
CA ASN A 36 -11.03 0.15 1.97
C ASN A 36 -10.71 -1.19 1.29
N GLY A 37 -9.90 -1.19 0.23
CA GLY A 37 -9.40 -2.39 -0.41
C GLY A 37 -8.57 -3.26 0.53
N ILE A 38 -7.65 -2.65 1.30
CA ILE A 38 -6.85 -3.39 2.29
C ILE A 38 -7.75 -4.08 3.34
N LYS A 39 -8.80 -3.41 3.82
CA LYS A 39 -9.78 -4.03 4.74
C LYS A 39 -10.58 -5.15 4.08
N ALA A 40 -10.97 -4.99 2.83
CA ALA A 40 -11.70 -6.01 2.07
C ALA A 40 -10.84 -7.26 1.86
N ASP A 41 -9.56 -7.10 1.50
CA ASP A 41 -8.63 -8.21 1.31
C ASP A 41 -8.38 -8.97 2.61
N MET A 42 -8.13 -8.26 3.72
CA MET A 42 -7.98 -8.91 5.03
C MET A 42 -9.23 -9.69 5.43
N ARG A 43 -10.41 -9.13 5.19
CA ARG A 43 -11.68 -9.80 5.48
C ARG A 43 -11.84 -11.07 4.65
N SER A 44 -11.51 -11.00 3.36
CA SER A 44 -11.55 -12.15 2.45
C SER A 44 -10.67 -13.31 2.94
N VAL A 45 -9.44 -13.01 3.37
CA VAL A 45 -8.51 -14.00 3.94
C VAL A 45 -9.08 -14.64 5.21
N ILE A 46 -9.66 -13.85 6.12
CA ILE A 46 -10.27 -14.35 7.36
C ILE A 46 -11.46 -15.27 7.05
N GLU A 47 -12.36 -14.85 6.15
CA GLU A 47 -13.53 -15.64 5.75
C GLU A 47 -13.12 -16.96 5.09
N LEU A 48 -12.11 -16.94 4.21
CA LEU A 48 -11.56 -18.14 3.60
C LEU A 48 -10.97 -19.10 4.65
N GLN A 49 -10.23 -18.56 5.60
CA GLN A 49 -9.61 -19.37 6.65
C GLN A 49 -10.66 -19.99 7.58
N LEU A 50 -11.73 -19.26 7.91
CA LEU A 50 -12.85 -19.78 8.70
C LEU A 50 -13.63 -20.88 7.95
N ASP A 51 -13.90 -20.71 6.65
CA ASP A 51 -14.56 -21.75 5.84
C ASP A 51 -13.70 -23.02 5.76
N ALA A 52 -12.39 -22.85 5.53
CA ALA A 52 -11.44 -23.96 5.50
C ALA A 52 -11.45 -24.74 6.83
N PHE A 53 -11.41 -24.03 7.96
CA PHE A 53 -11.53 -24.68 9.28
C PHE A 53 -12.87 -25.38 9.49
N ALA A 54 -13.99 -24.76 9.11
CA ALA A 54 -15.33 -25.35 9.24
C ALA A 54 -15.46 -26.66 8.44
N ARG A 55 -14.77 -26.75 7.30
CA ARG A 55 -14.78 -27.92 6.41
C ARG A 55 -13.67 -28.92 6.72
N GLY A 56 -12.79 -28.61 7.67
CA GLY A 56 -11.62 -29.42 8.00
C GLY A 56 -10.55 -29.43 6.91
N ASP A 57 -10.56 -28.46 6.01
CA ASP A 57 -9.61 -28.29 4.91
C ASP A 57 -8.29 -27.70 5.44
N ALA A 58 -7.40 -28.61 5.85
CA ALA A 58 -6.08 -28.28 6.39
C ALA A 58 -5.20 -27.55 5.38
N THR A 59 -5.28 -27.94 4.11
CA THR A 59 -4.44 -27.39 3.03
C THR A 59 -4.77 -25.93 2.80
N THR A 60 -6.05 -25.60 2.62
CA THR A 60 -6.49 -24.22 2.42
C THR A 60 -6.22 -23.36 3.66
N ALA A 61 -6.46 -23.88 4.86
CA ALA A 61 -6.20 -23.15 6.11
C ALA A 61 -4.70 -22.88 6.33
N TYR A 62 -3.85 -23.88 6.09
CA TYR A 62 -2.40 -23.76 6.25
C TYR A 62 -1.77 -22.86 5.20
N ALA A 63 -2.31 -22.81 3.97
CA ALA A 63 -1.85 -21.89 2.94
C ALA A 63 -1.99 -20.40 3.32
N GLN A 64 -2.93 -20.06 4.22
CA GLN A 64 -3.10 -18.70 4.76
C GLN A 64 -2.15 -18.40 5.94
N ALA A 65 -1.42 -19.41 6.44
CA ALA A 65 -0.53 -19.23 7.58
C ALA A 65 0.67 -18.35 7.23
N SER A 66 1.08 -17.50 8.18
CA SER A 66 2.28 -16.68 8.02
C SER A 66 3.55 -17.54 7.94
N PRO A 67 4.65 -17.04 7.37
CA PRO A 67 5.91 -17.79 7.29
C PRO A 67 6.42 -18.26 8.66
N THR A 68 6.21 -17.46 9.70
CA THR A 68 6.57 -17.81 11.08
C THR A 68 5.77 -19.01 11.57
N ILE A 69 4.45 -19.05 11.31
CA ILE A 69 3.59 -20.18 11.68
C ILE A 69 3.98 -21.43 10.89
N GLN A 70 4.27 -21.30 9.58
CA GLN A 70 4.75 -22.43 8.77
C GLN A 70 6.09 -22.99 9.26
N THR A 71 6.94 -22.15 9.86
CA THR A 71 8.21 -22.61 10.47
C THR A 71 7.98 -23.34 11.79
N LEU A 72 7.03 -22.88 12.61
CA LEU A 72 6.70 -23.49 13.90
C LEU A 72 5.91 -24.80 13.75
N PHE A 73 5.07 -24.90 12.72
CA PHE A 73 4.23 -26.06 12.43
C PHE A 73 4.47 -26.50 10.98
N PRO A 74 5.54 -27.28 10.70
CA PRO A 74 6.05 -27.48 9.34
C PRO A 74 5.11 -28.25 8.41
N THR A 75 4.09 -28.92 8.96
CA THR A 75 3.13 -29.71 8.20
C THR A 75 1.71 -29.30 8.54
N GLU A 76 0.82 -29.44 7.57
CA GLU A 76 -0.63 -29.21 7.72
C GLU A 76 -1.20 -30.01 8.91
N GLU A 77 -0.73 -31.24 9.09
CA GLU A 77 -1.18 -32.14 10.15
C GLU A 77 -0.76 -31.65 11.55
N ILE A 78 0.49 -31.20 11.71
CA ILE A 78 0.99 -30.62 12.96
C ILE A 78 0.27 -29.30 13.28
N PHE A 79 0.06 -28.46 12.26
CA PHE A 79 -0.71 -27.23 12.39
C PHE A 79 -2.15 -27.51 12.85
N MET A 80 -2.83 -28.47 12.23
CA MET A 80 -4.21 -28.82 12.60
C MET A 80 -4.34 -29.49 13.96
N MET A 81 -3.31 -30.21 14.44
CA MET A 81 -3.27 -30.67 15.82
C MET A 81 -3.26 -29.49 16.80
N MET A 82 -2.45 -28.47 16.56
CA MET A 82 -2.39 -27.26 17.41
C MET A 82 -3.71 -26.47 17.39
N VAL A 83 -4.40 -26.41 16.24
CA VAL A 83 -5.69 -25.69 16.13
C VAL A 83 -6.80 -26.39 16.93
N ARG A 84 -6.73 -27.72 17.10
CA ARG A 84 -7.78 -28.53 17.72
C ARG A 84 -7.56 -28.81 19.21
N SER A 85 -6.36 -28.55 19.73
CA SER A 85 -6.01 -28.69 21.15
C SER A 85 -6.58 -27.55 21.99
#